data_AF-A0A1H2BYY4-F1
#
_entry.id   AF-A0A1H2BYY4-F1
#
_cell.length_a   1.000
_cell.length_b   1.000
_cell.length_c   1.000
_cell.angle_alpha   90.00
_cell.angle_beta   90.00
_cell.angle_gamma   90.00
#
_symmetry.space_group_name_H-M   'P 1'
#
loop_
_entity.id
_entity.type
_entity.pdbx_description
1 polymer ?
#
loop_
_entity_poly.entity_id
_entity_poly.type
_entity_poly.pdbx_seq_one_letter_code
_entity_poly.pdbx_strand_id
1 'polypeptide(L)'
;MPGSKSRKSAVAASALDIGILLNAPGVEGVDPGDASGTLPIDAPTNGLVVKVPRWPAFPGVPDVEHTVNIYIVGSAVSVARRAYSIVDDAAEFYIPVAALALPNRPSFEIIYIVRTPNPTTSPPRRLTFKVAEPPTVLKEPVFPDASLYGYIICRKNKPSGPESLFIWEGIRIFIPFDTRFQENDVVTLVWQGWATLNIAPPALTVPASFTVTVTAADIRDRNSLRIVIQPFVTWIKPMTANHSASATYTLLRRGAAIFKSRTGLVKLDRKIPGESGFCENSSWMK
;
A
#
# COMPACT_ATOMS: atom_id res chain seq x y z
N MET A 1 58.78 -4.61 58.46
CA MET A 1 58.57 -3.25 57.91
C MET A 1 59.65 -2.96 56.87
N PRO A 2 59.41 -2.14 55.84
CA PRO A 2 58.39 -2.20 54.78
C PRO A 2 59.07 -2.32 53.38
N GLY A 3 58.26 -2.32 52.32
CA GLY A 3 58.63 -2.81 50.98
C GLY A 3 59.40 -1.87 50.06
N SER A 4 59.70 -2.36 48.86
CA SER A 4 60.02 -1.54 47.69
C SER A 4 59.54 -2.22 46.41
N LYS A 5 59.01 -1.39 45.51
CA LYS A 5 58.05 -1.68 44.44
C LYS A 5 58.72 -2.24 43.18
N SER A 6 58.06 -3.24 42.62
CA SER A 6 58.19 -3.68 41.23
C SER A 6 57.81 -2.55 40.25
N ARG A 7 58.69 -2.22 39.31
CA ARG A 7 58.34 -1.57 38.04
C ARG A 7 58.64 -2.56 36.92
N LYS A 8 57.65 -3.36 36.54
CA LYS A 8 57.65 -4.06 35.26
C LYS A 8 57.22 -3.07 34.18
N SER A 9 58.12 -2.85 33.23
CA SER A 9 57.84 -2.20 31.96
C SER A 9 56.77 -3.01 31.23
N ALA A 10 55.59 -2.43 31.04
CA ALA A 10 54.53 -3.01 30.23
C ALA A 10 54.64 -2.42 28.83
N VAL A 11 55.05 -3.29 27.90
CA VAL A 11 54.97 -3.09 26.46
C VAL A 11 53.52 -2.68 26.13
N ALA A 12 53.36 -1.51 25.50
CA ALA A 12 52.07 -1.06 24.99
C ALA A 12 51.61 -2.04 23.91
N ALA A 13 50.62 -2.86 24.26
CA ALA A 13 49.93 -3.70 23.30
C ALA A 13 49.14 -2.79 22.35
N SER A 14 49.45 -2.94 21.06
CA SER A 14 48.71 -2.40 19.93
C SER A 14 47.20 -2.68 20.09
N ALA A 15 46.39 -1.62 20.12
CA ALA A 15 44.94 -1.74 20.11
C ALA A 15 44.50 -2.15 18.70
N LEU A 16 44.19 -3.44 18.55
CA LEU A 16 43.53 -4.05 17.41
C LEU A 16 42.13 -3.44 17.20
N ASP A 17 41.92 -2.87 16.01
CA ASP A 17 40.72 -2.95 15.18
C ASP A 17 39.35 -2.94 15.90
N ILE A 18 38.97 -1.80 16.49
CA ILE A 18 37.59 -1.56 16.91
C ILE A 18 36.84 -1.02 15.68
N GLY A 19 35.99 -1.86 15.07
CA GLY A 19 35.15 -1.46 13.93
C GLY A 19 34.35 -0.20 14.25
N ILE A 20 34.47 0.83 13.41
CA ILE A 20 33.70 2.08 13.55
C ILE A 20 32.22 1.75 13.32
N LEU A 21 31.38 1.97 14.35
CA LEU A 21 29.94 1.82 14.20
C LEU A 21 29.35 3.11 13.64
N LEU A 22 28.73 3.01 12.46
CA LEU A 22 27.97 4.10 11.84
C LEU A 22 26.50 4.02 12.22
N ASN A 23 25.84 5.18 12.21
CA ASN A 23 24.38 5.26 12.36
C ASN A 23 23.68 4.95 11.04
N ALA A 24 22.42 4.52 11.09
CA ALA A 24 21.61 4.38 9.88
C ALA A 24 21.39 5.77 9.22
N PRO A 25 21.28 5.85 7.88
CA PRO A 25 20.98 7.11 7.22
C PRO A 25 19.57 7.61 7.57
N GLY A 26 19.42 8.91 7.75
CA GLY A 26 18.14 9.59 7.77
C GLY A 26 17.74 10.09 6.37
N VAL A 27 16.49 10.52 6.21
CA VAL A 27 15.99 11.16 4.98
C VAL A 27 15.16 12.37 5.37
N GLU A 28 15.30 13.47 4.64
CA GLU A 28 14.49 14.67 4.84
C GLU A 28 12.99 14.37 4.57
N GLY A 29 12.11 14.87 5.44
CA GLY A 29 10.68 14.57 5.36
C GLY A 29 10.26 13.17 5.85
N VAL A 30 11.20 12.35 6.33
CA VAL A 30 10.92 11.03 6.94
C VAL A 30 11.18 11.09 8.44
N ASP A 31 10.20 10.68 9.24
CA ASP A 31 10.34 10.55 10.69
C ASP A 31 11.38 9.46 11.03
N PRO A 32 12.45 9.75 11.80
CA PRO A 32 13.41 8.76 12.25
C PRO A 32 12.76 7.56 12.97
N GLY A 33 11.67 7.79 13.71
CA GLY A 33 10.91 6.77 14.44
C GLY A 33 10.00 5.90 13.57
N ASP A 34 9.72 6.29 12.32
CA ASP A 34 8.90 5.49 11.40
C ASP A 34 9.70 4.28 10.89
N ALA A 35 9.36 3.09 11.39
CA ALA A 35 9.98 1.83 10.98
C ALA A 35 9.78 1.50 9.48
N SER A 36 8.73 2.04 8.85
CA SER A 36 8.44 1.85 7.43
C SER A 36 9.19 2.83 6.53
N GLY A 37 9.70 3.93 7.10
CA GLY A 37 10.38 5.01 6.38
C GLY A 37 9.53 5.60 5.26
N THR A 38 8.31 6.03 5.59
CA THR A 38 7.34 6.55 4.63
C THR A 38 7.86 7.83 3.97
N LEU A 39 8.07 7.76 2.67
CA LEU A 39 8.60 8.87 1.88
C LEU A 39 7.54 9.95 1.64
N PRO A 40 7.96 11.21 1.49
CA PRO A 40 7.13 12.28 0.94
C PRO A 40 6.51 11.89 -0.42
N ILE A 41 5.30 12.39 -0.70
CA ILE A 41 4.54 12.00 -1.91
C ILE A 41 5.22 12.45 -3.21
N ASP A 42 6.04 13.50 -3.13
CA ASP A 42 6.80 14.09 -4.22
C ASP A 42 8.17 13.42 -4.43
N ALA A 43 8.60 12.50 -3.57
CA ALA A 43 9.86 11.77 -3.71
C ALA A 43 10.06 11.08 -5.08
N PRO A 44 9.02 10.48 -5.72
CA PRO A 44 9.15 9.94 -7.08
C PRO A 44 9.48 10.99 -8.15
N THR A 45 9.21 12.27 -7.88
CA THR A 45 9.44 13.38 -8.82
C THR A 45 10.71 14.16 -8.48
N ASN A 46 10.91 14.45 -7.19
CA ASN A 46 11.97 15.35 -6.70
C ASN A 46 13.23 14.59 -6.21
N GLY A 47 13.13 13.29 -5.96
CA GLY A 47 14.20 12.51 -5.36
C GLY A 47 14.18 12.60 -3.85
N LEU A 48 15.33 12.35 -3.22
CA LEU A 48 15.50 12.33 -1.76
C LEU A 48 16.70 13.18 -1.34
N VAL A 49 16.67 13.68 -0.11
CA VAL A 49 17.85 14.22 0.56
C VAL A 49 18.21 13.29 1.71
N VAL A 50 19.33 12.59 1.58
CA VAL A 50 19.83 11.65 2.60
C VAL A 50 20.62 12.44 3.64
N LYS A 51 20.26 12.24 4.91
CA LYS A 51 20.94 12.81 6.09
C LYS A 51 21.93 11.79 6.63
N VAL A 52 23.20 12.14 6.60
CA VAL A 52 24.30 11.32 7.12
C VAL A 52 24.86 12.00 8.37
N PRO A 53 24.76 11.39 9.56
CA PRO A 53 25.39 11.94 10.76
C PRO A 53 26.91 12.00 10.61
N ARG A 54 27.53 12.97 11.28
CA ARG A 54 28.99 13.03 11.39
C ARG A 54 29.54 11.71 11.91
N TRP A 55 30.50 11.12 11.19
CA TRP A 55 31.10 9.85 11.58
C TRP A 55 32.31 10.06 12.51
N PRO A 56 32.65 9.08 13.38
CA PRO A 56 33.70 9.24 14.39
C PRO A 56 35.08 9.61 13.83
N ALA A 57 35.48 9.03 12.69
CA ALA A 57 36.75 9.32 12.02
C ALA A 57 36.59 10.37 10.91
N PHE A 58 35.96 11.52 11.18
CA PHE A 58 35.88 12.61 10.21
C PHE A 58 37.27 13.21 9.91
N PRO A 59 37.58 13.67 8.67
CA PRO A 59 38.87 14.26 8.35
C PRO A 59 39.27 15.38 9.32
N GLY A 60 40.40 15.20 10.01
CA GLY A 60 40.94 16.15 10.98
C GLY A 60 42.10 16.99 10.47
N VAL A 61 42.50 16.82 9.20
CA VAL A 61 43.60 17.57 8.56
C VAL A 61 43.22 18.02 7.15
N PRO A 62 43.77 19.12 6.62
CA PRO A 62 43.37 19.71 5.33
C PRO A 62 43.58 18.82 4.10
N ASP A 63 44.56 17.92 4.10
CA ASP A 63 44.94 17.10 2.93
C ASP A 63 44.26 15.73 2.88
N VAL A 64 43.26 15.48 3.73
CA VAL A 64 42.53 14.22 3.79
C VAL A 64 41.07 14.46 3.43
N GLU A 65 40.58 13.71 2.44
CA GLU A 65 39.18 13.69 2.04
C GLU A 65 38.57 12.32 2.22
N HIS A 66 37.34 12.29 2.72
CA HIS A 66 36.52 11.09 2.77
C HIS A 66 35.38 11.20 1.77
N THR A 67 35.13 10.15 1.00
CA THR A 67 33.98 10.12 0.08
C THR A 67 32.84 9.31 0.69
N VAL A 68 31.66 9.90 0.80
CA VAL A 68 30.44 9.19 1.20
C VAL A 68 29.66 8.80 -0.04
N ASN A 69 29.40 7.51 -0.21
CA ASN A 69 28.59 6.95 -1.29
C ASN A 69 27.27 6.42 -0.73
N ILE A 70 26.14 6.80 -1.33
CA ILE A 70 24.82 6.25 -1.04
C ILE A 70 24.52 5.10 -1.98
N TYR A 71 24.03 3.98 -1.45
CA TYR A 71 23.62 2.81 -2.23
C TYR A 71 22.19 2.41 -1.90
N ILE A 72 21.50 1.89 -2.92
CA ILE A 72 20.30 1.07 -2.73
C ILE A 72 20.78 -0.35 -2.44
N VAL A 73 20.26 -0.97 -1.38
CA VAL A 73 20.62 -2.36 -1.03
C VAL A 73 20.29 -3.29 -2.20
N GLY A 74 21.29 -4.07 -2.63
CA GLY A 74 21.26 -4.93 -3.82
C GLY A 74 21.83 -4.30 -5.09
N SER A 75 22.18 -3.00 -5.08
CA SER A 75 22.89 -2.34 -6.19
C SER A 75 24.40 -2.32 -5.96
N ALA A 76 25.18 -2.64 -7.00
CA ALA A 76 26.64 -2.45 -7.00
C ALA A 76 27.06 -0.99 -7.27
N VAL A 77 26.13 -0.16 -7.76
CA VAL A 77 26.38 1.23 -8.17
C VAL A 77 25.80 2.19 -7.13
N SER A 78 26.59 3.20 -6.75
CA SER A 78 26.13 4.26 -5.84
C SER A 78 25.18 5.21 -6.56
N VAL A 79 24.07 5.54 -5.92
CA VAL A 79 23.05 6.47 -6.43
C VAL A 79 23.37 7.94 -6.17
N ALA A 80 24.28 8.20 -5.23
CA ALA A 80 24.86 9.52 -4.99
C ALA A 80 26.25 9.36 -4.35
N ARG A 81 27.10 10.37 -4.53
CA ARG A 81 28.42 10.45 -3.89
C ARG A 81 28.78 11.89 -3.56
N ARG A 82 29.47 12.10 -2.45
CA ARG A 82 30.00 13.43 -2.07
C ARG A 82 31.30 13.29 -1.30
N ALA A 83 32.27 14.15 -1.60
CA ALA A 83 33.53 14.25 -0.86
C ALA A 83 33.39 15.29 0.26
N TYR A 84 34.05 15.02 1.38
CA TYR A 84 34.10 15.89 2.54
C TYR A 84 35.53 16.00 3.05
N SER A 85 35.90 17.22 3.42
CA SER A 85 37.16 17.60 4.02
C SER A 85 36.93 18.26 5.38
N ILE A 86 37.99 18.67 6.06
CA ILE A 86 37.87 19.39 7.34
C ILE A 86 37.02 20.67 7.26
N VAL A 87 36.99 21.34 6.10
CA VAL A 87 36.21 22.59 5.95
C VAL A 87 34.70 22.35 5.90
N ASP A 88 34.29 21.10 5.67
CA ASP A 88 32.89 20.71 5.63
C ASP A 88 32.35 20.28 7.00
N ASP A 89 33.17 20.25 8.06
CA ASP A 89 32.80 19.64 9.35
C ASP A 89 31.48 20.21 9.91
N ALA A 90 30.50 19.32 10.01
CA ALA A 90 29.14 19.60 10.48
C ALA A 90 28.60 18.39 11.24
N ALA A 91 27.57 18.60 12.06
CA ALA A 91 26.91 17.52 12.79
C ALA A 91 26.19 16.53 11.85
N GLU A 92 25.69 17.02 10.72
CA GLU A 92 24.98 16.24 9.72
C GLU A 92 25.32 16.72 8.31
N PHE A 93 25.27 15.78 7.37
CA PHE A 93 25.54 16.01 5.96
C PHE A 93 24.34 15.65 5.11
N TYR A 94 24.03 16.52 4.15
CA TYR A 94 22.87 16.37 3.27
C TYR A 94 23.35 16.01 1.86
N ILE A 95 22.94 14.85 1.38
CA ILE A 95 23.34 14.31 0.08
C ILE A 95 22.09 14.11 -0.79
N PRO A 96 21.90 14.89 -1.85
CA PRO A 96 20.76 14.71 -2.75
C PRO A 96 20.93 13.42 -3.57
N VAL A 97 19.83 12.67 -3.70
CA VAL A 97 19.68 11.49 -4.55
C VAL A 97 18.59 11.80 -5.56
N ALA A 98 18.94 11.76 -6.85
CA ALA A 98 18.00 12.08 -7.91
C ALA A 98 16.83 11.08 -7.96
N ALA A 99 15.63 11.56 -8.31
CA ALA A 99 14.43 10.73 -8.48
C ALA A 99 14.66 9.54 -9.42
N LEU A 100 15.36 9.76 -10.53
CA LEU A 100 15.65 8.73 -11.54
C LEU A 100 16.55 7.59 -11.00
N ALA A 101 17.30 7.84 -9.93
CA ALA A 101 18.14 6.84 -9.28
C ALA A 101 17.36 5.98 -8.25
N LEU A 102 16.11 6.33 -7.95
CA LEU A 102 15.26 5.56 -7.04
C LEU A 102 14.66 4.34 -7.75
N PRO A 103 14.50 3.20 -7.06
CA PRO A 103 13.98 1.99 -7.67
C PRO A 103 12.46 2.07 -7.85
N ASN A 104 11.95 1.51 -8.95
CA ASN A 104 10.51 1.40 -9.21
C ASN A 104 9.88 0.22 -8.44
N ARG A 105 9.88 0.28 -7.11
CA ARG A 105 9.29 -0.72 -6.21
C ARG A 105 8.70 -0.05 -4.97
N PRO A 106 7.65 -0.60 -4.35
CA PRO A 106 6.91 0.07 -3.26
C PRO A 106 7.77 0.37 -2.03
N SER A 107 8.77 -0.46 -1.75
CA SER A 107 9.75 -0.22 -0.69
C SER A 107 11.14 -0.70 -1.08
N PHE A 108 12.16 -0.04 -0.54
CA PHE A 108 13.57 -0.35 -0.73
C PHE A 108 14.38 0.03 0.51
N GLU A 109 15.64 -0.38 0.57
CA GLU A 109 16.55 0.01 1.65
C GLU A 109 17.73 0.79 1.08
N ILE A 110 18.24 1.74 1.86
CA ILE A 110 19.47 2.49 1.56
C ILE A 110 20.54 2.22 2.62
N ILE A 111 21.79 2.28 2.20
CA ILE A 111 22.98 2.34 3.06
C ILE A 111 23.88 3.47 2.56
N TYR A 112 24.79 3.94 3.42
CA TYR A 112 25.92 4.73 2.98
C TYR A 112 27.23 4.05 3.36
N ILE A 113 28.26 4.27 2.53
CA ILE A 113 29.62 3.81 2.78
C ILE A 113 30.53 5.02 2.82
N VAL A 114 31.25 5.19 3.93
CA VAL A 114 32.35 6.16 4.04
C VAL A 114 33.60 5.49 3.46
N ARG A 115 34.02 5.94 2.29
CA ARG A 115 35.22 5.45 1.59
C ARG A 115 36.45 6.15 2.16
N THR A 116 37.24 5.36 2.86
CA THR A 116 38.58 5.65 3.35
C THR A 116 39.46 4.43 3.01
N PRO A 117 40.75 4.39 3.35
CA PRO A 117 41.54 3.16 3.24
C PRO A 117 40.89 1.94 3.93
N ASN A 118 40.12 2.17 5.00
CA ASN A 118 39.32 1.17 5.70
C ASN A 118 37.83 1.55 5.63
N PRO A 119 37.14 1.24 4.52
CA PRO A 119 35.79 1.71 4.29
C PRO A 119 34.82 1.15 5.34
N THR A 120 33.90 1.99 5.80
CA THR A 120 32.90 1.61 6.81
C THR A 120 31.49 1.79 6.25
N THR A 121 30.60 0.84 6.53
CA THR A 121 29.23 0.78 5.99
C THR A 121 28.20 1.01 7.10
N SER A 122 27.16 1.78 6.81
CA SER A 122 26.04 1.99 7.74
C SER A 122 25.12 0.78 7.83
N PRO A 123 24.35 0.64 8.93
CA PRO A 123 23.14 -0.18 8.92
C PRO A 123 22.17 0.28 7.81
N PRO A 124 21.33 -0.64 7.28
CA PRO A 124 20.32 -0.29 6.29
C PRO A 124 19.17 0.51 6.90
N ARG A 125 18.60 1.43 6.11
CA ARG A 125 17.35 2.11 6.41
C ARG A 125 16.31 1.75 5.35
N ARG A 126 15.20 1.17 5.79
CA ARG A 126 14.02 0.94 4.95
C ARG A 126 13.31 2.26 4.63
N LEU A 127 12.87 2.39 3.38
CA LEU A 127 12.08 3.47 2.84
C LEU A 127 10.93 2.89 2.03
N THR A 128 9.75 3.50 2.15
CA THR A 128 8.52 3.05 1.49
C THR A 128 7.87 4.24 0.81
N PHE A 129 7.59 4.14 -0.49
CA PHE A 129 6.84 5.20 -1.18
C PHE A 129 5.44 5.30 -0.60
N LYS A 130 5.01 6.52 -0.31
CA LYS A 130 3.63 6.78 0.04
C LYS A 130 2.77 6.54 -1.20
N VAL A 131 2.00 5.46 -1.21
CA VAL A 131 0.95 5.26 -2.21
C VAL A 131 -0.10 6.35 -1.94
N ALA A 132 -0.20 7.36 -2.81
CA ALA A 132 -1.34 8.27 -2.76
C ALA A 132 -2.60 7.43 -2.96
N GLU A 133 -3.53 7.47 -2.00
CA GLU A 133 -4.83 6.88 -2.23
C GLU A 133 -5.48 7.60 -3.43
N PRO A 134 -6.03 6.85 -4.39
CA PRO A 134 -6.72 7.45 -5.52
C PRO A 134 -7.91 8.29 -5.02
N PRO A 135 -8.10 9.51 -5.53
CA PRO A 135 -9.15 10.40 -5.04
C PRO A 135 -10.55 9.80 -5.23
N THR A 136 -11.41 9.97 -4.22
CA THR A 136 -12.79 9.46 -4.20
C THR A 136 -13.73 10.39 -4.97
N VAL A 137 -13.78 10.24 -6.29
CA VAL A 137 -14.57 11.12 -7.19
C VAL A 137 -15.64 10.37 -7.99
N LEU A 138 -15.58 9.04 -8.03
CA LEU A 138 -16.54 8.24 -8.80
C LEU A 138 -17.83 8.00 -7.99
N LYS A 139 -18.94 7.81 -8.70
CA LYS A 139 -20.24 7.47 -8.08
C LYS A 139 -20.19 6.09 -7.43
N GLU A 140 -21.04 5.86 -6.45
CA GLU A 140 -21.18 4.53 -5.84
C GLU A 140 -21.69 3.49 -6.85
N PRO A 141 -21.38 2.19 -6.65
CA PRO A 141 -21.98 1.12 -7.43
C PRO A 141 -23.48 0.98 -7.16
N VAL A 142 -24.23 0.53 -8.16
CA VAL A 142 -25.70 0.39 -8.13
C VAL A 142 -26.10 -1.08 -8.10
N PHE A 143 -27.13 -1.39 -7.32
CA PHE A 143 -27.68 -2.75 -7.17
C PHE A 143 -29.04 -2.84 -7.86
N PRO A 144 -29.11 -3.25 -9.14
CA PRO A 144 -30.34 -3.21 -9.94
C PRO A 144 -31.45 -4.15 -9.42
N ASP A 145 -31.08 -5.20 -8.70
CA ASP A 145 -32.02 -6.18 -8.12
C ASP A 145 -32.53 -5.78 -6.73
N ALA A 146 -32.07 -4.66 -6.17
CA ALA A 146 -32.52 -4.17 -4.88
C ALA A 146 -33.91 -3.51 -4.96
N SER A 147 -34.65 -3.56 -3.86
CA SER A 147 -35.88 -2.80 -3.67
C SER A 147 -35.59 -1.31 -3.48
N LEU A 148 -36.64 -0.48 -3.44
CA LEU A 148 -36.51 0.97 -3.16
C LEU A 148 -35.83 1.25 -1.80
N TYR A 149 -35.87 0.29 -0.87
CA TYR A 149 -35.25 0.40 0.45
C TYR A 149 -33.84 -0.24 0.52
N GLY A 150 -33.31 -0.66 -0.63
CA GLY A 150 -31.98 -1.25 -0.76
C GLY A 150 -31.90 -2.74 -0.41
N TYR A 151 -33.03 -3.45 -0.33
CA TYR A 151 -33.05 -4.87 0.02
C TYR A 151 -33.04 -5.78 -1.20
N ILE A 152 -32.19 -6.80 -1.20
CA ILE A 152 -32.31 -7.99 -2.03
C ILE A 152 -32.80 -9.12 -1.13
N ILE A 153 -33.93 -9.72 -1.52
CA ILE A 153 -34.61 -10.76 -0.74
C ILE A 153 -34.69 -12.07 -1.53
N CYS A 154 -35.30 -13.09 -0.93
CA CYS A 154 -35.47 -14.39 -1.59
C CYS A 154 -36.24 -14.32 -2.92
N ARG A 155 -37.24 -13.44 -3.05
CA ARG A 155 -37.94 -13.20 -4.32
C ARG A 155 -37.22 -12.13 -5.15
N LYS A 156 -37.36 -12.22 -6.47
CA LYS A 156 -36.93 -11.13 -7.36
C LYS A 156 -37.76 -9.88 -7.06
N ASN A 157 -37.11 -8.78 -6.69
CA ASN A 157 -37.77 -7.48 -6.58
C ASN A 157 -38.16 -6.90 -7.95
N LYS A 158 -37.48 -7.34 -9.02
CA LYS A 158 -37.66 -6.90 -10.41
C LYS A 158 -37.87 -8.11 -11.33
N PRO A 159 -38.96 -8.88 -11.16
CA PRO A 159 -39.15 -10.17 -11.83
C PRO A 159 -39.26 -10.07 -13.35
N SER A 160 -39.70 -8.92 -13.89
CA SER A 160 -39.78 -8.66 -15.33
C SER A 160 -38.43 -8.28 -15.97
N GLY A 161 -37.38 -8.09 -15.16
CA GLY A 161 -36.04 -7.82 -15.68
C GLY A 161 -35.45 -9.07 -16.31
N PRO A 162 -35.09 -9.06 -17.62
CA PRO A 162 -34.64 -10.27 -18.32
C PRO A 162 -33.38 -10.91 -17.71
N GLU A 163 -32.56 -10.08 -17.07
CA GLU A 163 -31.33 -10.51 -16.40
C GLU A 163 -31.43 -10.49 -14.86
N SER A 164 -32.62 -10.25 -14.28
CA SER A 164 -32.77 -10.22 -12.82
C SER A 164 -32.47 -11.59 -12.23
N LEU A 165 -31.60 -11.61 -11.23
CA LEU A 165 -31.16 -12.84 -10.57
C LEU A 165 -31.89 -13.03 -9.24
N PHE A 166 -32.15 -14.28 -8.89
CA PHE A 166 -32.42 -14.64 -7.51
C PHE A 166 -31.14 -14.48 -6.68
N ILE A 167 -31.29 -14.21 -5.37
CA ILE A 167 -30.16 -14.00 -4.46
C ILE A 167 -29.16 -15.18 -4.42
N TRP A 168 -29.63 -16.41 -4.67
CA TRP A 168 -28.76 -17.60 -4.75
C TRP A 168 -28.09 -17.81 -6.11
N GLU A 169 -28.53 -17.09 -7.14
CA GLU A 169 -27.89 -17.11 -8.46
C GLU A 169 -26.74 -16.09 -8.51
N GLY A 170 -26.84 -14.98 -7.80
CA GLY A 170 -25.78 -13.99 -7.65
C GLY A 170 -26.32 -12.60 -7.35
N ILE A 171 -25.43 -11.67 -6.96
CA ILE A 171 -25.77 -10.24 -6.83
C ILE A 171 -25.20 -9.49 -8.03
N ARG A 172 -26.07 -8.88 -8.84
CA ARG A 172 -25.63 -7.99 -9.91
C ARG A 172 -25.26 -6.63 -9.33
N ILE A 173 -24.16 -6.08 -9.84
CA ILE A 173 -23.65 -4.76 -9.49
C ILE A 173 -23.34 -4.03 -10.78
N PHE A 174 -23.91 -2.83 -10.92
CA PHE A 174 -23.66 -1.94 -12.04
C PHE A 174 -22.74 -0.82 -11.60
N ILE A 175 -21.65 -0.65 -12.35
CA ILE A 175 -20.75 0.49 -12.25
C ILE A 175 -21.29 1.57 -13.18
N PRO A 176 -21.78 2.71 -12.66
CA PRO A 176 -22.29 3.78 -13.52
C PRO A 176 -21.21 4.25 -14.48
N PHE A 177 -21.60 4.55 -15.73
CA PHE A 177 -20.70 5.22 -16.66
C PHE A 177 -20.21 6.55 -16.08
N ASP A 178 -18.91 6.80 -16.20
CA ASP A 178 -18.28 8.08 -15.87
C ASP A 178 -17.47 8.56 -17.07
N THR A 179 -17.53 9.86 -17.38
CA THR A 179 -16.84 10.45 -18.53
C THR A 179 -15.31 10.39 -18.42
N ARG A 180 -14.76 10.02 -17.25
CA ARG A 180 -13.31 9.83 -17.04
C ARG A 180 -12.81 8.45 -17.47
N PHE A 181 -13.71 7.50 -17.72
CA PHE A 181 -13.34 6.17 -18.19
C PHE A 181 -12.71 6.25 -19.58
N GLN A 182 -11.68 5.44 -19.81
CA GLN A 182 -11.05 5.24 -21.10
C GLN A 182 -11.09 3.76 -21.45
N GLU A 183 -11.06 3.47 -22.76
CA GLU A 183 -10.91 2.11 -23.25
C GLU A 183 -9.66 1.46 -22.65
N ASN A 184 -9.78 0.19 -22.26
CA ASN A 184 -8.75 -0.61 -21.58
C ASN A 184 -8.43 -0.19 -20.14
N ASP A 185 -9.18 0.75 -19.56
CA ASP A 185 -9.17 0.88 -18.11
C ASP A 185 -9.72 -0.41 -17.47
N VAL A 186 -9.24 -0.73 -16.27
CA VAL A 186 -9.72 -1.86 -15.48
C VAL A 186 -10.43 -1.32 -14.26
N VAL A 187 -11.68 -1.71 -14.06
CA VAL A 187 -12.41 -1.46 -12.82
C VAL A 187 -12.23 -2.65 -11.90
N THR A 188 -11.65 -2.42 -10.72
CA THR A 188 -11.55 -3.42 -9.65
C THR A 188 -12.57 -3.08 -8.57
N LEU A 189 -13.59 -3.93 -8.42
CA LEU A 189 -14.62 -3.88 -7.39
C LEU A 189 -14.20 -4.73 -6.20
N VAL A 190 -14.28 -4.17 -4.99
CA VAL A 190 -14.13 -4.87 -3.72
C VAL A 190 -15.50 -5.06 -3.09
N TRP A 191 -15.84 -6.30 -2.75
CA TRP A 191 -17.06 -6.74 -2.08
C TRP A 191 -16.76 -7.26 -0.67
N GLN A 192 -17.61 -6.94 0.30
CA GLN A 192 -17.56 -7.53 1.63
C GLN A 192 -18.94 -7.61 2.28
N GLY A 193 -19.27 -8.74 2.89
CA GLY A 193 -20.50 -8.97 3.65
C GLY A 193 -20.36 -8.67 5.14
N TRP A 194 -21.43 -8.19 5.75
CA TRP A 194 -21.50 -7.68 7.12
C TRP A 194 -22.75 -8.20 7.84
N ALA A 195 -22.62 -8.51 9.13
CA ALA A 195 -23.71 -9.02 9.95
C ALA A 195 -24.72 -7.95 10.42
N THR A 196 -24.52 -6.71 10.02
CA THR A 196 -25.41 -5.59 10.36
C THR A 196 -25.94 -4.95 9.09
N LEU A 197 -27.03 -4.18 9.18
CA LEU A 197 -27.63 -3.47 8.04
C LEU A 197 -26.84 -2.25 7.54
N ASN A 198 -25.83 -1.81 8.30
CA ASN A 198 -25.17 -0.52 8.10
C ASN A 198 -23.66 -0.67 7.84
N ILE A 199 -23.21 -1.78 7.22
CA ILE A 199 -21.79 -2.02 6.91
C ILE A 199 -20.92 -1.86 8.16
N ALA A 200 -21.34 -2.49 9.25
CA ALA A 200 -20.62 -2.47 10.52
C ALA A 200 -20.26 -3.90 10.95
N PRO A 201 -19.16 -4.09 11.69
CA PRO A 201 -18.75 -5.37 12.22
C PRO A 201 -19.87 -6.11 12.97
N PRO A 202 -19.83 -7.45 13.03
CA PRO A 202 -18.78 -8.31 12.48
C PRO A 202 -18.88 -8.51 10.96
N ALA A 203 -17.72 -8.63 10.30
CA ALA A 203 -17.64 -9.03 8.91
C ALA A 203 -17.98 -10.52 8.77
N LEU A 204 -18.78 -10.86 7.75
CA LEU A 204 -19.20 -12.24 7.45
C LEU A 204 -18.41 -12.86 6.30
N THR A 205 -17.76 -12.03 5.48
CA THR A 205 -16.83 -12.47 4.45
C THR A 205 -15.53 -11.70 4.57
N VAL A 206 -14.45 -12.27 4.05
CA VAL A 206 -13.25 -11.50 3.73
C VAL A 206 -13.55 -10.55 2.55
N PRO A 207 -12.82 -9.44 2.39
CA PRO A 207 -12.89 -8.63 1.19
C PRO A 207 -12.53 -9.44 -0.05
N ALA A 208 -13.37 -9.38 -1.09
CA ALA A 208 -13.19 -10.09 -2.35
C ALA A 208 -13.08 -9.10 -3.51
N SER A 209 -12.17 -9.35 -4.46
CA SER A 209 -11.94 -8.47 -5.62
C SER A 209 -12.49 -9.09 -6.90
N PHE A 210 -13.19 -8.29 -7.69
CA PHE A 210 -13.76 -8.64 -8.99
C PHE A 210 -13.35 -7.58 -10.00
N THR A 211 -13.05 -7.97 -11.23
CA THR A 211 -12.56 -7.04 -12.25
C THR A 211 -13.44 -7.05 -13.49
N VAL A 212 -13.52 -5.89 -14.15
CA VAL A 212 -14.10 -5.74 -15.48
C VAL A 212 -13.29 -4.71 -16.27
N THR A 213 -13.05 -5.00 -17.55
CA THR A 213 -12.32 -4.09 -18.44
C THR A 213 -13.31 -3.21 -19.18
N VAL A 214 -13.02 -1.92 -19.27
CA VAL A 214 -13.80 -0.94 -20.03
C VAL A 214 -13.54 -1.14 -21.53
N THR A 215 -14.59 -1.38 -22.31
CA THR A 215 -14.49 -1.55 -23.76
C THR A 215 -14.79 -0.26 -24.52
N ALA A 216 -14.40 -0.18 -25.80
CA ALA A 216 -14.78 0.95 -26.67
C ALA A 216 -16.31 1.13 -26.77
N ALA A 217 -17.06 0.03 -26.76
CA ALA A 217 -18.53 0.07 -26.81
C ALA A 217 -19.11 0.71 -25.53
N ASP A 218 -18.55 0.40 -24.36
CA ASP A 218 -19.00 1.00 -23.09
C ASP A 218 -18.84 2.52 -23.09
N ILE A 219 -17.73 3.02 -23.67
CA ILE A 219 -17.48 4.46 -23.80
C ILE A 219 -18.43 5.09 -24.81
N ARG A 220 -18.54 4.51 -26.01
CA ARG A 220 -19.35 5.04 -27.12
C ARG A 220 -20.82 5.13 -26.74
N ASP A 221 -21.36 4.06 -26.14
CA ASP A 221 -22.78 3.91 -25.86
C ASP A 221 -23.15 4.37 -24.44
N ARG A 222 -22.15 4.79 -23.64
CA ARG A 222 -22.28 5.21 -22.24
C ARG A 222 -22.90 4.12 -21.36
N ASN A 223 -22.52 2.87 -21.61
CA ASN A 223 -23.05 1.73 -20.88
C ASN A 223 -22.50 1.67 -19.45
N SER A 224 -23.34 1.22 -18.52
CA SER A 224 -22.87 0.78 -17.21
C SER A 224 -22.11 -0.54 -17.33
N LEU A 225 -21.01 -0.69 -16.60
CA LEU A 225 -20.29 -1.95 -16.54
C LEU A 225 -21.00 -2.90 -15.57
N ARG A 226 -21.06 -4.18 -15.92
CA ARG A 226 -21.75 -5.20 -15.11
C ARG A 226 -20.76 -6.16 -14.46
N ILE A 227 -20.90 -6.34 -13.15
CA ILE A 227 -20.21 -7.38 -12.36
C ILE A 227 -21.28 -8.21 -11.65
N VAL A 228 -21.04 -9.51 -11.50
CA VAL A 228 -21.91 -10.41 -10.72
C VAL A 228 -21.08 -11.04 -9.61
N ILE A 229 -21.55 -10.91 -8.36
CA ILE A 229 -20.92 -11.53 -7.20
C ILE A 229 -21.31 -13.01 -7.17
N GLN A 230 -20.31 -13.87 -7.42
CA GLN A 230 -20.40 -15.33 -7.44
C GLN A 230 -19.04 -15.94 -7.00
N PRO A 231 -19.01 -17.17 -6.45
CA PRO A 231 -20.14 -18.06 -6.21
C PRO A 231 -20.96 -17.67 -4.96
N PHE A 232 -22.24 -18.08 -4.94
CA PHE A 232 -23.18 -17.81 -3.85
C PHE A 232 -22.66 -18.29 -2.48
N VAL A 233 -22.17 -19.53 -2.41
CA VAL A 233 -21.75 -20.17 -1.15
C VAL A 233 -20.68 -19.34 -0.42
N THR A 234 -19.74 -18.75 -1.14
CA THR A 234 -18.62 -18.02 -0.54
C THR A 234 -18.98 -16.60 -0.18
N TRP A 235 -19.65 -15.88 -1.09
CA TRP A 235 -19.76 -14.42 -0.98
C TRP A 235 -21.13 -13.91 -0.56
N ILE A 236 -22.16 -14.77 -0.59
CA ILE A 236 -23.55 -14.38 -0.35
C ILE A 236 -24.18 -15.22 0.76
N LYS A 237 -23.99 -16.53 0.75
CA LYS A 237 -24.58 -17.47 1.73
C LYS A 237 -24.29 -17.14 3.20
N PRO A 238 -23.13 -16.55 3.57
CA PRO A 238 -22.92 -16.12 4.96
C PRO A 238 -23.92 -15.04 5.43
N MET A 239 -24.49 -14.26 4.50
CA MET A 239 -25.49 -13.25 4.82
C MET A 239 -26.90 -13.87 4.88
N THR A 240 -27.44 -14.04 6.08
CA THR A 240 -28.70 -14.76 6.32
C THR A 240 -29.91 -13.83 6.43
N ALA A 241 -29.99 -12.96 7.45
CA ALA A 241 -31.14 -12.06 7.64
C ALA A 241 -30.70 -10.72 8.22
N ASN A 242 -31.30 -9.63 7.75
CA ASN A 242 -30.93 -8.26 8.16
C ASN A 242 -29.42 -7.98 8.10
N HIS A 243 -28.77 -8.51 7.07
CA HIS A 243 -27.34 -8.30 6.83
C HIS A 243 -27.15 -7.30 5.69
N SER A 244 -25.92 -6.87 5.48
CA SER A 244 -25.59 -5.98 4.37
C SER A 244 -24.29 -6.36 3.71
N ALA A 245 -24.04 -5.79 2.54
CA ALA A 245 -22.76 -5.84 1.89
C ALA A 245 -22.33 -4.44 1.44
N SER A 246 -21.03 -4.21 1.50
CA SER A 246 -20.38 -3.05 0.91
C SER A 246 -19.78 -3.42 -0.44
N ALA A 247 -19.89 -2.50 -1.39
CA ALA A 247 -19.16 -2.57 -2.63
C ALA A 247 -18.48 -1.22 -2.92
N THR A 248 -17.18 -1.25 -3.21
CA THR A 248 -16.41 -0.07 -3.64
C THR A 248 -15.55 -0.46 -4.81
N TYR A 249 -15.47 0.36 -5.84
CA TYR A 249 -14.58 0.13 -6.98
C TYR A 249 -13.52 1.21 -7.15
N THR A 250 -12.39 0.78 -7.73
CA THR A 250 -11.25 1.62 -8.12
C THR A 250 -11.04 1.48 -9.62
N LEU A 251 -10.81 2.60 -10.31
CA LEU A 251 -10.43 2.63 -11.71
C LEU A 251 -8.90 2.57 -11.81
N LEU A 252 -8.40 1.58 -12.55
CA LEU A 252 -6.99 1.41 -12.85
C LEU A 252 -6.74 1.76 -14.30
N ARG A 253 -5.73 2.57 -14.56
CA ARG A 253 -5.25 2.88 -15.90
C ARG A 253 -3.82 2.41 -16.03
N ARG A 254 -3.57 1.50 -16.97
CA ARG A 254 -2.24 0.89 -17.18
C ARG A 254 -1.65 0.31 -15.87
N GLY A 255 -2.51 -0.27 -15.03
CA GLY A 255 -2.14 -0.85 -13.74
C GLY A 255 -2.06 0.12 -12.56
N ALA A 256 -2.10 1.43 -12.77
CA ALA A 256 -2.10 2.42 -11.70
C ALA A 256 -3.52 2.79 -11.28
N ALA A 257 -3.81 2.76 -9.97
CA ALA A 257 -5.08 3.22 -9.43
C ALA A 257 -5.17 4.75 -9.54
N ILE A 258 -6.19 5.25 -10.27
CA ILE A 258 -6.32 6.69 -10.56
C ILE A 258 -7.54 7.34 -9.92
N PHE A 259 -8.64 6.60 -9.71
CA PHE A 259 -9.85 7.13 -9.08
C PHE A 259 -10.56 6.05 -8.27
N LYS A 260 -11.23 6.46 -7.20
CA LYS A 260 -12.03 5.58 -6.33
C LYS A 260 -13.47 6.06 -6.28
N SER A 261 -14.38 5.12 -6.06
CA SER A 261 -15.79 5.39 -5.84
C SER A 261 -16.15 5.60 -4.38
N ARG A 262 -17.30 6.23 -4.16
CA ARG A 262 -18.01 6.12 -2.87
C ARG A 262 -18.45 4.68 -2.62
N THR A 263 -18.56 4.31 -1.35
CA THR A 263 -19.03 2.98 -0.94
C THR A 263 -20.52 2.83 -1.23
N GLY A 264 -20.89 1.83 -2.01
CA GLY A 264 -22.28 1.41 -2.17
C GLY A 264 -22.68 0.41 -1.10
N LEU A 265 -23.93 0.49 -0.66
CA LEU A 265 -24.55 -0.38 0.33
C LEU A 265 -25.71 -1.15 -0.28
N VAL A 266 -25.78 -2.45 0.00
CA VAL A 266 -26.98 -3.28 -0.27
C VAL A 266 -27.32 -4.12 0.95
N LYS A 267 -28.61 -4.25 1.23
CA LYS A 267 -29.15 -5.06 2.33
C LYS A 267 -29.57 -6.42 1.78
N LEU A 268 -29.24 -7.49 2.50
CA LEU A 268 -29.57 -8.85 2.11
C LEU A 268 -30.42 -9.48 3.21
N ASP A 269 -31.57 -10.03 2.81
CA ASP A 269 -32.43 -10.82 3.68
C ASP A 269 -32.89 -12.09 2.98
N ARG A 270 -32.30 -13.22 3.38
CA ARG A 270 -32.61 -14.54 2.87
C ARG A 270 -33.63 -15.29 3.71
N LYS A 271 -34.25 -14.67 4.71
CA LYS A 271 -35.27 -15.33 5.53
C LYS A 271 -36.49 -15.68 4.68
N ILE A 272 -36.91 -16.95 4.70
CA ILE A 272 -38.13 -17.38 4.02
C ILE A 272 -39.34 -16.94 4.88
N PRO A 273 -40.32 -16.20 4.32
CA PRO A 273 -41.50 -15.78 5.06
C PRO A 273 -42.28 -16.98 5.61
N GLY A 274 -42.56 -16.98 6.92
CA GLY A 274 -43.32 -18.05 7.58
C GLY A 274 -42.52 -19.31 7.91
N GLU A 275 -41.23 -19.37 7.55
CA GLU A 275 -40.36 -20.52 7.83
C GLU A 275 -39.15 -20.11 8.69
N SER A 276 -38.51 -21.10 9.32
CA SER A 276 -37.25 -20.91 10.04
C SER A 276 -36.01 -20.95 9.12
N GLY A 277 -36.19 -21.33 7.85
CA GLY A 277 -35.12 -21.51 6.88
C GLY A 277 -34.71 -20.25 6.13
N PHE A 278 -33.61 -20.37 5.38
CA PHE A 278 -33.12 -19.35 4.45
C PHE A 278 -33.18 -19.87 3.02
N CYS A 279 -33.50 -19.00 2.06
CA CYS A 279 -33.47 -19.39 0.66
C CYS A 279 -32.04 -19.65 0.19
N GLU A 280 -31.81 -20.82 -0.40
CA GLU A 280 -30.50 -21.24 -0.94
C GLU A 280 -30.56 -21.69 -2.41
N ASN A 281 -31.75 -22.00 -2.90
CA ASN A 281 -32.04 -22.46 -4.26
C ASN A 281 -33.55 -22.30 -4.53
N SER A 282 -34.05 -22.85 -5.63
CA SER A 282 -35.47 -22.72 -6.02
C SER A 282 -36.45 -23.59 -5.23
N SER A 283 -36.00 -24.52 -4.38
CA SER A 283 -36.87 -25.52 -3.73
C SER A 283 -37.92 -24.96 -2.77
N TRP A 284 -37.73 -23.74 -2.24
CA TRP A 284 -38.67 -23.09 -1.32
C TRP A 284 -39.82 -22.34 -2.03
N MET A 285 -39.75 -22.15 -3.35
CA MET A 285 -40.76 -21.39 -4.12
C MET A 285 -42.00 -22.21 -4.50
N LYS A 286 -42.35 -23.23 -3.70
CA LYS A 286 -43.52 -24.09 -3.95
C LYS A 286 -44.84 -23.34 -3.75
#